data_AF-G2WUX6-F1
#
_entry.id   AF-G2WUX6-F1
#
_cell.length_a   1.000
_cell.length_b   1.000
_cell.length_c   1.000
_cell.angle_alpha   90.00
_cell.angle_beta   90.00
_cell.angle_gamma   90.00
#
_symmetry.space_group_name_H-M   'P 1'
#
loop_
_entity.id
_entity.type
_entity.pdbx_description
1 polymer ?
#
loop_
_entity_poly.entity_id
_entity_poly.type
_entity_poly.pdbx_seq_one_letter_code
_entity_poly.pdbx_strand_id
1 'polypeptide(L)'
;MSVEEAERWGLVKEIVPQGKLLSRALNYAEEIASLSPDSVIISRLSAREVWETGSELWADKMLRGPDVDEGLNAYKEKRQPKWVPSHL
;
A
#
# COMPACT_ATOMS: atom_id res chain seq x y z
N MET A 1 -13.57 5.16 -25.39
CA MET A 1 -12.34 5.13 -24.59
C MET A 1 -11.73 3.75 -24.72
N SER A 2 -10.52 3.66 -25.25
CA SER A 2 -9.74 2.41 -25.32
C SER A 2 -9.09 2.10 -23.96
N VAL A 3 -8.61 0.87 -23.77
CA VAL A 3 -7.90 0.50 -22.53
C VAL A 3 -6.57 1.25 -22.39
N GLU A 4 -5.91 1.54 -23.51
CA GLU A 4 -4.69 2.35 -23.57
C GLU A 4 -4.95 3.81 -23.24
N GLU A 5 -6.12 4.36 -23.64
CA GLU A 5 -6.55 5.69 -23.22
C GLU A 5 -6.78 5.74 -21.71
N ALA A 6 -7.46 4.73 -21.15
CA ALA A 6 -7.73 4.63 -19.72
C ALA A 6 -6.44 4.49 -18.88
N GLU A 7 -5.46 3.73 -19.37
CA GLU A 7 -4.14 3.61 -18.73
C GLU A 7 -3.40 4.95 -18.73
N ARG A 8 -3.33 5.64 -19.87
CA ARG A 8 -2.69 6.97 -19.95
C ARG A 8 -3.32 8.00 -19.03
N TRP A 9 -4.62 7.90 -18.77
CA TRP A 9 -5.33 8.79 -17.84
C TRP A 9 -5.16 8.40 -16.35
N GLY A 10 -4.53 7.25 -16.07
CA GLY A 10 -4.36 6.74 -14.71
C GLY A 10 -5.60 6.04 -14.14
N LEU A 11 -6.62 5.77 -14.97
CA LEU A 11 -7.79 4.98 -14.56
C LEU A 11 -7.47 3.49 -14.47
N VAL A 12 -6.57 3.01 -15.33
CA VAL A 12 -6.03 1.66 -15.33
C VAL A 12 -4.55 1.73 -14.97
N LYS A 13 -4.11 0.95 -13.99
CA LYS A 13 -2.70 0.92 -13.57
C LYS A 13 -1.80 0.21 -14.58
N GLU A 14 -2.28 -0.90 -15.12
CA GLU A 14 -1.47 -1.83 -15.92
C GLU A 14 -2.36 -2.63 -16.89
N ILE A 15 -1.88 -2.82 -18.11
CA ILE A 15 -2.52 -3.66 -19.13
C ILE A 15 -1.73 -4.97 -19.25
N VAL A 16 -2.42 -6.12 -19.17
CA VAL A 16 -1.79 -7.44 -19.28
C VAL A 16 -2.54 -8.35 -20.26
N PRO A 17 -1.88 -9.37 -20.86
CA PRO A 17 -2.57 -10.39 -21.63
C PRO A 17 -3.66 -11.09 -20.81
N GLN A 18 -4.80 -11.37 -21.43
CA GLN A 18 -5.97 -11.93 -20.74
C GLN A 18 -5.66 -13.19 -19.90
N GLY A 19 -4.86 -14.11 -20.44
CA GLY A 19 -4.47 -15.34 -19.73
C GLY A 19 -3.57 -15.13 -18.50
N LYS A 20 -3.02 -13.93 -18.30
CA LYS A 20 -2.18 -13.56 -17.15
C LYS A 20 -2.89 -12.69 -16.12
N LEU A 21 -4.13 -12.27 -16.38
CA LEU A 21 -4.87 -11.33 -15.54
C LEU A 21 -4.94 -11.78 -14.08
N LEU A 22 -5.38 -13.02 -13.84
CA LEU A 22 -5.54 -13.55 -12.49
C LEU A 22 -4.21 -13.64 -11.75
N SER A 23 -3.19 -14.23 -12.37
CA SER A 23 -1.86 -14.36 -11.77
C SER A 23 -1.27 -13.00 -11.44
N ARG A 24 -1.41 -12.01 -12.33
CA ARG A 24 -0.90 -10.66 -12.05
C ARG A 24 -1.63 -10.00 -10.89
N ALA A 25 -2.96 -10.13 -10.84
CA ALA A 25 -3.78 -9.57 -9.77
C ALA A 25 -3.43 -10.19 -8.40
N LEU A 26 -3.22 -11.51 -8.35
CA LEU A 26 -2.81 -12.21 -7.13
C LEU A 26 -1.41 -11.80 -6.68
N ASN A 27 -0.43 -11.75 -7.60
CA ASN A 27 0.91 -11.25 -7.27
C ASN A 27 0.86 -9.82 -6.70
N TYR A 28 0.00 -8.97 -7.27
CA TYR A 28 -0.16 -7.61 -6.77
C TYR A 28 -0.82 -7.56 -5.38
N ALA A 29 -1.77 -8.45 -5.11
CA ALA A 29 -2.37 -8.59 -3.79
C ALA A 29 -1.35 -9.11 -2.76
N GLU A 30 -0.47 -10.04 -3.14
CA GLU A 30 0.62 -10.53 -2.30
C GLU A 30 1.64 -9.43 -2.00
N GLU A 31 2.01 -8.60 -2.99
CA GLU A 31 2.84 -7.41 -2.79
C GLU A 31 2.25 -6.51 -1.70
N ILE A 32 0.96 -6.18 -1.79
CA ILE A 32 0.27 -5.34 -0.78
C ILE A 32 0.20 -6.05 0.58
N ALA A 33 -0.11 -7.34 0.60
CA ALA A 33 -0.21 -8.13 1.83
C ALA A 33 1.13 -8.34 2.53
N SER A 34 2.26 -8.16 1.82
CA SER A 34 3.60 -8.22 2.39
C SER A 34 4.03 -6.94 3.14
N LEU A 35 3.24 -5.87 3.07
CA LEU A 35 3.50 -4.60 3.73
C LEU A 35 2.88 -4.57 5.14
N SER A 36 3.33 -3.62 5.98
CA SER A 36 2.71 -3.37 7.28
C SER A 36 1.21 -3.05 7.11
N PRO A 37 0.30 -3.76 7.79
CA PRO A 37 -1.13 -3.50 7.74
C PRO A 37 -1.49 -2.05 8.07
N ASP A 38 -0.85 -1.49 9.10
CA ASP A 38 -1.08 -0.10 9.53
C ASP A 38 -0.69 0.89 8.43
N SER A 39 0.45 0.66 7.79
CA SER A 39 0.94 1.51 6.69
C SER A 39 -0.02 1.49 5.50
N VAL A 40 -0.51 0.32 5.10
CA VAL A 40 -1.49 0.20 3.99
C VAL A 40 -2.79 0.93 4.32
N ILE A 41 -3.30 0.80 5.54
CA ILE A 41 -4.53 1.46 5.98
C ILE A 41 -4.35 2.98 6.01
N ILE A 42 -3.29 3.46 6.68
CA ILE A 42 -3.05 4.89 6.86
C ILE A 42 -2.75 5.56 5.53
N SER A 43 -1.87 5.01 4.68
CA SER A 43 -1.57 5.62 3.39
C SER A 43 -2.82 5.81 2.53
N ARG A 44 -3.77 4.86 2.58
CA ARG A 44 -5.05 4.98 1.88
C ARG A 44 -5.95 6.06 2.49
N LEU A 45 -6.05 6.13 3.82
CA LEU A 45 -6.84 7.15 4.51
C LEU A 45 -6.27 8.55 4.29
N SER A 46 -4.95 8.71 4.44
CA SER A 46 -4.24 9.97 4.20
C SER A 46 -4.41 10.46 2.77
N ALA A 47 -4.25 9.59 1.77
CA ALA A 47 -4.41 9.99 0.37
C ALA A 47 -5.82 10.56 0.09
N ARG A 48 -6.84 9.95 0.67
CA ARG A 48 -8.23 10.42 0.56
C ARG A 48 -8.44 11.73 1.32
N GLU A 49 -7.94 11.83 2.53
CA GLU A 49 -8.12 13.03 3.36
C GLU A 49 -7.40 14.26 2.79
N VAL A 50 -6.16 14.10 2.31
CA VAL A 50 -5.42 15.17 1.64
C VAL A 50 -6.17 15.63 0.40
N TRP A 51 -6.80 14.71 -0.35
CA TRP A 51 -7.63 15.06 -1.48
C TRP A 51 -8.89 15.85 -1.07
N GLU A 52 -9.55 15.48 0.03
CA GLU A 52 -10.80 16.11 0.47
C GLU A 52 -10.58 17.43 1.23
N THR A 53 -9.48 17.56 1.99
CA THR A 53 -9.28 18.63 2.98
C THR A 53 -7.93 19.34 2.88
N GLY A 54 -6.96 18.80 2.15
CA GLY A 54 -5.59 19.30 2.09
C GLY A 54 -4.77 19.12 3.38
N SER A 55 -5.26 18.35 4.36
CA SER A 55 -4.61 18.14 5.67
C SER A 55 -4.01 16.73 5.80
N GLU A 56 -2.95 16.59 6.58
CA GLU A 56 -2.28 15.31 6.88
C GLU A 56 -2.43 14.92 8.37
N LEU A 57 -3.60 14.42 8.79
CA LEU A 57 -3.87 14.16 10.21
C LEU A 57 -3.36 12.80 10.72
N TRP A 58 -2.92 11.90 9.82
CA TRP A 58 -2.62 10.50 10.17
C TRP A 58 -1.14 10.19 10.42
N ALA A 59 -0.23 11.15 10.17
CA ALA A 59 1.21 10.94 10.33
C ALA A 59 1.57 10.47 11.76
N ASP A 60 0.98 11.10 12.77
CA ASP A 60 1.21 10.74 14.18
C ASP A 60 0.68 9.36 14.55
N LYS A 61 -0.38 8.88 13.89
CA LYS A 61 -0.95 7.55 14.15
C LYS A 61 -0.07 6.46 13.54
N MET A 62 0.55 6.74 12.40
CA MET A 62 1.50 5.81 11.76
C MET A 62 2.66 5.47 12.69
N LEU A 63 3.13 6.44 13.49
CA LEU A 63 4.32 6.31 14.33
C LEU A 63 4.09 5.62 15.69
N ARG A 64 2.87 5.17 15.99
CA ARG A 64 2.51 4.64 17.33
C ARG A 64 2.34 3.13 17.40
N GLY A 65 2.51 2.43 16.28
CA GLY A 65 2.32 0.98 16.18
C GLY A 65 3.58 0.15 16.40
N PRO A 66 3.45 -1.11 16.84
CA PRO A 66 4.58 -2.06 16.99
C PRO A 66 5.30 -2.33 15.66
N ASP A 67 4.60 -2.21 14.53
CA ASP A 67 5.17 -2.35 13.19
C ASP A 67 6.22 -1.26 12.87
N VAL A 68 6.17 -0.10 13.53
CA VAL A 68 7.17 0.96 13.33
C VAL A 68 8.53 0.50 13.86
N ASP A 69 8.54 0.00 15.09
CA ASP A 69 9.76 -0.51 15.72
C ASP A 69 10.29 -1.73 14.97
N GLU A 70 9.41 -2.64 14.58
CA GLU A 70 9.80 -3.81 13.79
C GLU A 70 10.35 -3.44 12.42
N GLY A 71 9.74 -2.48 11.72
CA GLY A 71 10.23 -2.00 10.43
C GLY A 71 11.63 -1.39 10.55
N LEU A 72 11.87 -0.57 11.58
CA LEU A 72 13.19 0.01 11.87
C LEU A 72 14.22 -1.06 12.24
N ASN A 73 13.85 -2.07 13.04
CA ASN A 73 14.73 -3.15 13.44
C ASN A 73 15.07 -4.07 12.26
N ALA A 74 14.08 -4.50 11.49
CA ALA A 74 14.27 -5.32 10.30
C ALA A 74 15.19 -4.64 9.27
N TYR A 75 15.04 -3.31 9.08
CA TYR A 75 15.92 -2.52 8.24
C TYR A 75 17.37 -2.53 8.76
N LYS A 76 17.58 -2.26 10.05
CA LYS A 76 18.92 -2.29 10.68
C LYS A 76 19.58 -3.67 10.58
N GLU A 77 18.79 -4.72 10.76
CA GLU A 77 19.23 -6.12 10.76
C GLU A 77 19.31 -6.73 9.34
N LYS A 78 18.91 -5.99 8.30
CA LYS A 78 18.88 -6.44 6.89
C LYS A 78 18.10 -7.74 6.69
N ARG A 79 16.96 -7.88 7.38
CA ARG A 79 16.04 -9.00 7.26
C ARG A 79 14.66 -8.53 6.83
N GLN A 80 13.82 -9.49 6.43
CA GLN A 80 12.40 -9.19 6.22
C GLN A 80 11.72 -8.88 7.56
N PRO A 81 10.80 -7.90 7.59
CA PRO A 81 10.01 -7.57 8.76
C PRO A 81 8.97 -8.66 9.04
N LYS A 82 8.61 -8.80 10.31
CA LYS A 82 7.56 -9.68 10.81
C LYS A 82 6.40 -8.83 11.32
N TRP A 83 5.55 -8.42 10.40
CA TRP A 83 4.39 -7.59 10.72
C TRP A 83 3.42 -8.31 11.65
N VAL A 84 2.81 -7.54 12.54
CA VAL A 84 1.69 -8.01 13.38
C VAL A 84 0.37 -7.46 12.85
N PRO A 85 -0.79 -7.98 13.29
CA PRO A 85 -2.06 -7.38 12.94
C PRO A 85 -2.13 -5.89 13.29
N SER A 86 -2.85 -5.12 12.47
CA SER A 86 -3.08 -3.68 12.62
C SER A 86 -3.48 -3.31 14.06
N HIS A 87 -2.92 -2.21 14.57
CA HIS A 87 -3.29 -1.65 15.89
C HIS A 87 -4.33 -0.54 15.79
N LEU A 88 -4.72 -0.13 14.56
CA LEU A 88 -5.74 0.87 14.26
C LEU A 88 -7.18 0.36 14.44
#